data_AF-A0A7S4DDX8-F1
#
_entry.id   AF-A0A7S4DDX8-F1
#
_cell.length_a   1.000
_cell.length_b   1.000
_cell.length_c   1.000
_cell.angle_alpha   90.00
_cell.angle_beta   90.00
_cell.angle_gamma   90.00
#
_symmetry.space_group_name_H-M   'P 1'
#
loop_
_entity.id
_entity.type
_entity.pdbx_description
1 polymer ?
#
loop_
_entity_poly.entity_id
_entity_poly.type
_entity_poly.pdbx_seq_one_letter_code
_entity_poly.pdbx_strand_id
1 'polypeptide(L)'
;MGNRHLQNPEATMSDCKEGSAGASKSFKAETKFKVIGKESGISINSTDIDPIRWGNHEKQARKIKKEILTQVPGAFVLKNVLTPSECKQFVDVSEKMGYVGALLTTSRGMVQDDMRNNKRVIYQTPIEFLRDTVWKRIETMCPEEVILNRGKFKWKRCGLNERIRFYRYTGGESFQPHFDGCYPRNDKERSFLTIIIYLNDGQ
;
A
#
# COMPACT_ATOMS: atom_id res chain seq x y z
N MET A 1 66.82 -26.56 16.21
CA MET A 1 67.49 -26.12 14.96
C MET A 1 66.59 -26.47 13.79
N GLY A 2 66.28 -25.51 12.91
CA GLY A 2 65.63 -25.78 11.63
C GLY A 2 64.32 -25.02 11.39
N ASN A 3 64.45 -23.70 11.13
CA ASN A 3 63.44 -22.88 10.46
C ASN A 3 63.06 -23.48 9.10
N ARG A 4 61.78 -23.44 8.71
CA ARG A 4 61.29 -23.40 7.31
C ARG A 4 59.79 -23.06 7.34
N HIS A 5 59.45 -21.81 7.07
CA HIS A 5 59.04 -21.27 5.77
C HIS A 5 57.52 -21.09 5.70
N LEU A 6 57.13 -19.83 5.84
CA LEU A 6 55.84 -19.27 5.48
C LEU A 6 55.57 -19.49 3.99
N GLN A 7 54.37 -19.98 3.66
CA GLN A 7 53.73 -19.73 2.38
C GLN A 7 52.20 -19.78 2.58
N ASN A 8 51.60 -18.58 2.51
CA ASN A 8 50.17 -18.39 2.30
C ASN A 8 49.81 -18.85 0.87
N PRO A 9 48.75 -19.63 0.68
CA PRO A 9 48.05 -19.68 -0.59
C PRO A 9 46.88 -18.70 -0.59
N GLU A 10 46.85 -17.89 -1.64
CA GLU A 10 45.77 -16.99 -2.04
C GLU A 10 44.44 -17.75 -2.13
N ALA A 11 43.43 -17.30 -1.39
CA ALA A 11 42.05 -17.70 -1.64
C ALA A 11 41.52 -16.85 -2.79
N THR A 12 41.56 -17.44 -3.98
CA THR A 12 40.96 -16.92 -5.21
C THR A 12 39.46 -16.74 -5.04
N MET A 13 38.98 -15.55 -5.42
CA MET A 13 37.57 -15.28 -5.72
C MET A 13 37.03 -16.36 -6.67
N SER A 14 36.02 -17.09 -6.23
CA SER A 14 35.21 -17.95 -7.09
C SER A 14 33.74 -17.66 -6.83
N ASP A 15 33.15 -16.87 -7.73
CA ASP A 15 31.80 -16.97 -8.26
C ASP A 15 30.70 -17.44 -7.28
N CYS A 16 30.20 -16.51 -6.47
CA CYS A 16 28.82 -16.58 -6.01
C CYS A 16 27.91 -16.34 -7.21
N LYS A 17 27.53 -17.43 -7.88
CA LYS A 17 26.49 -17.45 -8.91
C LYS A 17 25.25 -16.74 -8.40
N GLU A 18 24.89 -15.68 -9.10
CA GLU A 18 23.60 -15.02 -9.02
C GLU A 18 22.49 -16.06 -9.06
N GLY A 19 21.80 -16.23 -7.93
CA GLY A 19 20.56 -16.98 -7.89
C GLY A 19 19.55 -16.25 -8.76
N SER A 20 19.25 -16.82 -9.93
CA SER A 20 18.25 -16.31 -10.86
C SER A 20 16.94 -16.05 -10.12
N ALA A 21 16.56 -14.79 -10.01
CA ALA A 21 15.24 -14.38 -9.58
C ALA A 21 14.22 -14.98 -10.56
N GLY A 22 13.55 -16.05 -10.13
CA GLY A 22 12.47 -16.66 -10.89
C GLY A 22 11.41 -15.60 -11.19
N ALA A 23 11.14 -15.38 -12.47
CA ALA A 23 10.19 -14.40 -12.96
C ALA A 23 8.82 -14.57 -12.28
N SER A 24 8.51 -13.68 -11.33
CA SER A 24 7.18 -13.52 -10.76
C SER A 24 6.23 -13.15 -11.90
N LYS A 25 5.36 -14.07 -12.31
CA LYS A 25 4.33 -13.82 -13.33
C LYS A 25 3.61 -12.51 -12.97
N SER A 26 3.75 -11.54 -13.87
CA SER A 26 3.32 -10.14 -13.72
C SER A 26 1.80 -10.03 -13.51
N PHE A 27 1.36 -8.90 -12.95
CA PHE A 27 -0.04 -8.41 -12.95
C PHE A 27 -0.70 -8.64 -14.34
N LYS A 28 -2.04 -8.66 -14.43
CA LYS A 28 -2.71 -8.97 -15.72
C LYS A 28 -2.22 -8.03 -16.84
N ALA A 29 -1.58 -8.59 -17.87
CA ALA A 29 -0.84 -7.84 -18.89
C ALA A 29 -1.73 -6.89 -19.73
N GLU A 30 -3.03 -7.12 -19.75
CA GLU A 30 -4.01 -6.42 -20.58
C GLU A 30 -4.72 -5.25 -19.86
N THR A 31 -4.34 -4.94 -18.61
CA THR A 31 -4.99 -3.86 -17.86
C THR A 31 -4.74 -2.51 -18.52
N LYS A 32 -5.81 -1.93 -19.06
CA LYS A 32 -5.85 -0.53 -19.51
C LYS A 32 -6.33 0.35 -18.38
N PHE A 33 -5.63 1.47 -18.16
CA PHE A 33 -6.03 2.50 -17.20
C PHE A 33 -6.63 3.69 -17.93
N LYS A 34 -7.68 4.28 -17.35
CA LYS A 34 -8.32 5.50 -17.81
C LYS A 34 -8.33 6.53 -16.68
N VAL A 35 -8.22 7.81 -17.03
CA VAL A 35 -8.43 8.90 -16.08
C VAL A 35 -9.92 9.22 -16.04
N ILE A 36 -10.51 9.19 -14.85
CA ILE A 36 -11.96 9.40 -14.65
C ILE A 36 -12.30 10.72 -13.94
N GLY A 37 -11.29 11.49 -13.53
CA GLY A 37 -11.46 12.74 -12.82
C GLY A 37 -10.17 13.21 -12.17
N LYS A 38 -10.28 14.21 -11.29
CA LYS A 38 -9.16 14.73 -10.48
C LYS A 38 -9.59 14.91 -9.02
N GLU A 39 -8.65 14.67 -8.10
CA GLU A 39 -8.77 14.98 -6.68
C GLU A 39 -7.58 15.87 -6.29
N SER A 40 -7.85 17.11 -5.87
CA SER A 40 -6.82 18.10 -5.53
C SER A 40 -5.76 18.28 -6.64
N GLY A 41 -6.19 18.29 -7.91
CA GLY A 41 -5.30 18.44 -9.07
C GLY A 41 -4.67 17.15 -9.58
N ILE A 42 -4.74 16.05 -8.82
CA ILE A 42 -4.15 14.74 -9.17
C ILE A 42 -5.16 13.89 -9.92
N SER A 43 -4.76 13.31 -11.05
CA SER A 43 -5.60 12.41 -11.85
C SER A 43 -6.03 11.18 -11.05
N ILE A 44 -7.32 10.86 -11.13
CA ILE A 44 -7.90 9.64 -10.59
C ILE A 44 -7.89 8.60 -11.70
N ASN A 45 -7.04 7.59 -11.57
CA ASN A 45 -6.96 6.47 -12.50
C ASN A 45 -8.05 5.43 -12.19
N SER A 46 -8.49 4.67 -13.17
CA SER A 46 -9.40 3.54 -12.98
C SER A 46 -9.16 2.45 -14.04
N THR A 47 -9.62 1.24 -13.79
CA THR A 47 -9.63 0.13 -14.75
C THR A 47 -10.82 -0.79 -14.48
N ASP A 48 -11.30 -1.45 -15.52
CA ASP A 48 -12.50 -2.29 -15.46
C ASP A 48 -12.19 -3.76 -15.11
N ILE A 49 -10.90 -4.14 -15.00
CA ILE A 49 -10.47 -5.51 -14.65
C ILE A 49 -9.57 -5.52 -13.41
N ASP A 50 -9.67 -6.56 -12.58
CA ASP A 50 -8.78 -6.71 -11.40
C ASP A 50 -7.35 -6.92 -11.86
N PRO A 51 -6.44 -5.96 -11.62
CA PRO A 51 -5.08 -6.08 -12.09
C PRO A 51 -4.25 -7.07 -11.26
N ILE A 52 -4.71 -7.42 -10.05
CA ILE A 52 -3.97 -8.24 -9.10
C ILE A 52 -4.42 -9.70 -9.21
N ARG A 53 -3.44 -10.59 -9.28
CA ARG A 53 -3.60 -12.02 -9.07
C ARG A 53 -3.43 -12.29 -7.58
N TRP A 54 -4.57 -12.44 -6.92
CA TRP A 54 -4.61 -12.82 -5.51
C TRP A 54 -4.14 -14.26 -5.34
N GLY A 55 -3.28 -14.49 -4.34
CA GLY A 55 -2.86 -15.87 -4.02
C GLY A 55 -4.07 -16.71 -3.62
N ASN A 56 -4.10 -18.00 -3.99
CA ASN A 56 -5.20 -18.92 -3.69
C ASN A 56 -5.66 -18.77 -2.23
N HIS A 57 -6.86 -18.23 -2.04
CA HIS A 57 -7.45 -17.98 -0.72
C HIS A 57 -7.63 -19.26 0.11
N GLU A 58 -7.73 -20.41 -0.56
CA GLU A 58 -8.16 -21.69 0.05
C GLU A 58 -7.02 -22.65 0.37
N LYS A 59 -5.83 -22.54 -0.26
CA LYS A 59 -4.76 -23.55 -0.11
C LYS A 59 -3.73 -23.24 0.98
N GLN A 60 -3.77 -22.05 1.57
CA GLN A 60 -2.95 -21.71 2.73
C GLN A 60 -3.73 -20.73 3.59
N ALA A 61 -4.22 -21.20 4.73
CA ALA A 61 -4.78 -20.34 5.77
C ALA A 61 -3.70 -19.34 6.20
N ARG A 62 -3.75 -18.12 5.68
CA ARG A 62 -2.80 -17.07 6.05
C ARG A 62 -3.07 -16.70 7.50
N LYS A 63 -2.10 -16.94 8.37
CA LYS A 63 -2.20 -16.54 9.76
C LYS A 63 -1.89 -15.04 9.88
N ILE A 64 -2.92 -14.23 9.67
CA ILE A 64 -2.87 -12.78 9.93
C ILE A 64 -2.73 -12.59 11.44
N LYS A 65 -1.71 -11.85 11.86
CA LYS A 65 -1.45 -11.55 13.27
C LYS A 65 -1.80 -10.10 13.55
N LYS A 66 -2.70 -9.86 14.50
CA LYS A 66 -3.01 -8.54 15.02
C LYS A 66 -2.11 -8.21 16.20
N GLU A 67 -1.49 -7.03 16.18
CA GLU A 67 -0.65 -6.49 17.25
C GLU A 67 -1.17 -5.11 17.64
N ILE A 68 -1.61 -4.95 18.89
CA ILE A 68 -2.10 -3.66 19.40
C ILE A 68 -0.92 -2.75 19.70
N LEU A 69 -0.99 -1.49 19.26
CA LEU A 69 0.01 -0.48 19.56
C LEU A 69 -0.36 0.22 20.87
N THR A 70 0.21 -0.22 21.99
CA THR A 70 -0.12 0.31 23.32
C THR A 70 0.19 1.80 23.48
N GLN A 71 1.16 2.32 22.72
CA GLN A 71 1.55 3.73 22.72
C GLN A 71 0.57 4.63 21.93
N VAL A 72 -0.30 4.05 21.09
CA VAL A 72 -1.22 4.80 20.22
C VAL A 72 -2.64 4.24 20.38
N PRO A 73 -3.45 4.81 21.28
CA PRO A 73 -4.80 4.35 21.53
C PRO A 73 -5.62 4.25 20.23
N GLY A 74 -6.25 3.09 20.01
CA GLY A 74 -7.06 2.82 18.82
C GLY A 74 -6.28 2.35 17.59
N ALA A 75 -4.94 2.30 17.64
CA ALA A 75 -4.12 1.80 16.54
C ALA A 75 -3.65 0.35 16.76
N PHE A 76 -3.52 -0.38 15.65
CA PHE A 76 -3.00 -1.75 15.64
C PHE A 76 -2.37 -2.07 14.29
N VAL A 77 -1.48 -3.05 14.27
CA VAL A 77 -0.82 -3.57 13.07
C VAL A 77 -1.39 -4.95 12.74
N LEU A 78 -1.66 -5.19 11.46
CA LEU A 78 -1.99 -6.50 10.93
C LEU A 78 -0.82 -7.00 10.08
N LYS A 79 -0.16 -8.08 10.52
CA LYS A 79 0.94 -8.72 9.79
C LYS A 79 0.39 -9.77 8.83
N ASN A 80 1.08 -9.94 7.69
CA ASN A 80 0.78 -10.96 6.66
C ASN A 80 -0.57 -10.80 5.95
N VAL A 81 -1.10 -9.57 5.84
CA VAL A 81 -2.33 -9.28 5.09
C VAL A 81 -2.15 -9.54 3.59
N LEU A 82 -1.03 -9.08 3.04
CA LEU A 82 -0.61 -9.29 1.66
C LEU A 82 0.61 -10.20 1.60
N THR A 83 0.72 -10.98 0.52
CA THR A 83 1.97 -11.69 0.18
C THR A 83 2.96 -10.76 -0.51
N PRO A 84 4.27 -11.07 -0.50
CA PRO A 84 5.26 -10.31 -1.28
C PRO A 84 4.89 -10.18 -2.76
N SER A 85 4.31 -11.24 -3.36
CA SER A 85 3.85 -11.19 -4.76
C SER A 85 2.66 -10.24 -4.96
N GLU A 86 1.70 -10.20 -4.02
CA GLU A 86 0.60 -9.23 -4.07
C GLU A 86 1.10 -7.79 -3.87
N CYS A 87 2.01 -7.57 -2.91
CA CYS A 87 2.65 -6.28 -2.71
C CYS A 87 3.36 -5.80 -3.98
N LYS A 88 4.15 -6.66 -4.62
CA LYS A 88 4.81 -6.34 -5.89
C LYS A 88 3.80 -5.99 -6.98
N GLN A 89 2.69 -6.72 -7.08
CA GLN A 89 1.65 -6.42 -8.08
C GLN A 89 0.98 -5.06 -7.82
N PHE A 90 0.73 -4.69 -6.56
CA PHE A 90 0.27 -3.34 -6.22
C PHE A 90 1.26 -2.26 -6.65
N VAL A 91 2.56 -2.48 -6.40
CA VAL A 91 3.63 -1.58 -6.85
C VAL A 91 3.62 -1.47 -8.37
N ASP A 92 3.69 -2.59 -9.11
CA ASP A 92 3.71 -2.61 -10.58
C ASP A 92 2.50 -1.89 -11.19
N VAL A 93 1.30 -2.06 -10.60
CA VAL A 93 0.07 -1.36 -11.01
C VAL A 93 0.19 0.15 -10.81
N SER A 94 0.69 0.58 -9.66
CA SER A 94 0.88 2.00 -9.36
C SER A 94 1.95 2.66 -10.25
N GLU A 95 3.03 1.94 -10.59
CA GLU A 95 4.05 2.41 -11.55
C GLU A 95 3.44 2.67 -12.93
N LYS A 96 2.62 1.74 -13.41
CA LYS A 96 1.94 1.87 -14.71
C LYS A 96 0.97 3.03 -14.80
N MET A 97 0.35 3.43 -13.68
CA MET A 97 -0.52 4.59 -13.62
C MET A 97 0.25 5.92 -13.69
N GLY A 98 1.57 5.90 -13.43
CA GLY A 98 2.44 7.07 -13.49
C GLY A 98 2.34 7.93 -12.23
N TYR A 99 3.42 7.97 -11.46
CA TYR A 99 3.52 8.81 -10.27
C TYR A 99 3.76 10.28 -10.64
N VAL A 100 2.99 11.15 -10.01
CA VAL A 100 3.16 12.61 -10.11
C VAL A 100 3.53 13.18 -8.75
N GLY A 101 4.27 14.29 -8.72
CA GLY A 101 4.48 15.04 -7.48
C GLY A 101 3.15 15.51 -6.90
N ALA A 102 3.03 15.54 -5.58
CA ALA A 102 1.83 16.04 -4.90
C ALA A 102 1.73 17.58 -4.97
N LEU A 103 1.61 18.13 -6.19
CA LEU A 103 1.46 19.56 -6.42
C LEU A 103 0.03 20.01 -6.07
N LEU A 104 -0.09 21.11 -5.32
CA LEU A 104 -1.32 21.85 -5.11
C LEU A 104 -1.58 22.77 -6.30
N THR A 105 -2.78 22.72 -6.87
CA THR A 105 -3.22 23.73 -7.83
C THR A 105 -3.63 25.00 -7.08
N THR A 106 -2.88 26.08 -7.24
CA THR A 106 -3.21 27.41 -6.73
C THR A 106 -3.62 28.33 -7.88
N SER A 107 -4.23 29.48 -7.56
CA SER A 107 -4.52 30.54 -8.56
C SER A 107 -3.28 31.12 -9.23
N ARG A 108 -2.07 30.81 -8.74
CA ARG A 108 -0.77 31.24 -9.28
C ARG A 108 0.02 30.11 -9.96
N GLY A 109 -0.55 28.91 -10.10
CA GLY A 109 0.11 27.75 -10.70
C GLY A 109 0.19 26.55 -9.77
N MET A 110 0.87 25.49 -10.23
CA MET A 110 1.12 24.28 -9.44
C MET A 110 2.25 24.54 -8.45
N VAL A 111 1.96 24.48 -7.15
CA VAL A 111 2.93 24.68 -6.07
C VAL A 111 3.13 23.37 -5.35
N GLN A 112 4.37 23.04 -4.99
CA GLN A 112 4.64 21.88 -4.16
C GLN A 112 4.02 22.08 -2.77
N ASP A 113 3.32 21.08 -2.28
CA ASP A 113 2.66 21.12 -0.97
C ASP A 113 3.73 21.16 0.14
N ASP A 114 3.77 22.21 0.96
CA ASP A 114 4.74 22.31 2.07
C ASP A 114 4.55 21.19 3.11
N MET A 115 3.38 20.53 3.15
CA MET A 115 3.12 19.41 4.04
C MET A 115 3.70 18.07 3.53
N ARG A 116 4.04 17.96 2.24
CA ARG A 116 4.48 16.71 1.63
C ARG A 116 5.27 16.94 0.35
N ASN A 117 6.42 16.27 0.25
CA ASN A 117 7.27 16.30 -0.95
C ASN A 117 7.32 14.94 -1.68
N ASN A 118 6.44 14.01 -1.34
CA ASN A 118 6.41 12.67 -1.92
C ASN A 118 5.58 12.60 -3.21
N LYS A 119 5.74 11.48 -3.95
CA LYS A 119 4.96 11.23 -5.17
C LYS A 119 3.71 10.42 -4.86
N ARG A 120 2.62 10.69 -5.60
CA ARG A 120 1.33 10.04 -5.39
C ARG A 120 0.67 9.57 -6.68
N VAL A 121 -0.10 8.48 -6.56
CA VAL A 121 -1.10 8.05 -7.53
C VAL A 121 -2.43 7.88 -6.82
N ILE A 122 -3.52 8.29 -7.47
CA ILE A 122 -4.88 8.01 -7.02
C ILE A 122 -5.51 6.98 -7.94
N TYR A 123 -6.00 5.89 -7.35
CA TYR A 123 -6.66 4.81 -8.06
C TYR A 123 -8.06 4.59 -7.52
N GLN A 124 -9.03 4.73 -8.41
CA GLN A 124 -10.43 4.35 -8.23
C GLN A 124 -10.61 2.91 -8.69
N THR A 125 -10.52 1.97 -7.75
CA THR A 125 -10.71 0.54 -8.03
C THR A 125 -12.20 0.20 -8.10
N PRO A 126 -12.60 -0.80 -8.91
CA PRO A 126 -13.82 -1.55 -8.65
C PRO A 126 -13.81 -2.09 -7.21
N ILE A 127 -14.93 -1.92 -6.50
CA ILE A 127 -14.98 -2.14 -5.06
C ILE A 127 -14.83 -3.63 -4.70
N GLU A 128 -15.26 -4.51 -5.59
CA GLU A 128 -15.17 -5.96 -5.49
C GLU A 128 -13.72 -6.41 -5.29
N PHE A 129 -12.76 -5.72 -5.90
CA PHE A 129 -11.35 -6.10 -5.86
C PHE A 129 -10.83 -6.02 -4.43
N LEU A 130 -11.17 -4.96 -3.70
CA LEU A 130 -10.78 -4.81 -2.30
C LEU A 130 -11.70 -5.59 -1.36
N ARG A 131 -13.01 -5.63 -1.64
CA ARG A 131 -14.00 -6.33 -0.82
C ARG A 131 -13.68 -7.82 -0.73
N ASP A 132 -13.52 -8.46 -1.87
CA ASP A 132 -13.43 -9.91 -1.95
C ASP A 132 -12.05 -10.45 -1.57
N THR A 133 -11.07 -9.58 -1.36
CA THR A 133 -9.69 -9.98 -1.15
C THR A 133 -9.11 -9.44 0.15
N VAL A 134 -8.93 -8.12 0.27
CA VAL A 134 -8.34 -7.47 1.44
C VAL A 134 -9.36 -7.39 2.57
N TRP A 135 -10.58 -6.94 2.30
CA TRP A 135 -11.57 -6.75 3.36
C TRP A 135 -11.95 -8.08 4.02
N LYS A 136 -12.27 -9.13 3.24
CA LYS A 136 -12.55 -10.48 3.78
C LYS A 136 -11.42 -11.02 4.69
N ARG A 137 -10.17 -10.62 4.46
CA ARG A 137 -9.02 -11.03 5.28
C ARG A 137 -8.97 -10.30 6.63
N ILE A 138 -9.44 -9.05 6.69
CA ILE A 138 -9.20 -8.18 7.85
C ILE A 138 -10.48 -7.75 8.58
N GLU A 139 -11.67 -8.02 8.04
CA GLU A 139 -12.91 -7.43 8.53
C GLU A 139 -13.11 -7.69 10.03
N THR A 140 -12.89 -8.93 10.48
CA THR A 140 -13.05 -9.35 11.88
C THR A 140 -12.01 -8.75 12.81
N MET A 141 -10.90 -8.25 12.26
CA MET A 141 -9.84 -7.58 12.99
C MET A 141 -10.11 -6.08 13.16
N CYS A 142 -11.00 -5.50 12.37
CA CYS A 142 -11.42 -4.11 12.49
C CYS A 142 -12.54 -3.95 13.54
N PRO A 143 -12.64 -2.79 14.22
CA PRO A 143 -13.76 -2.50 15.11
C PRO A 143 -15.10 -2.72 14.39
N GLU A 144 -16.02 -3.43 15.04
CA GLU A 144 -17.37 -3.64 14.47
C GLU A 144 -18.12 -2.32 14.32
N GLU A 145 -17.88 -1.40 15.26
CA GLU A 145 -18.63 -0.16 15.39
C GLU A 145 -17.72 1.00 15.75
N VAL A 146 -18.10 2.19 15.30
CA VAL A 146 -17.52 3.46 15.72
C VAL A 146 -18.60 4.26 16.43
N ILE A 147 -18.33 4.63 17.68
CA ILE A 147 -19.24 5.40 18.53
C ILE A 147 -18.70 6.83 18.64
N LEU A 148 -19.52 7.79 18.25
CA LEU A 148 -19.15 9.21 18.20
C LEU A 148 -20.07 10.04 19.09
N ASN A 149 -19.62 11.26 19.37
CA ASN A 149 -20.38 12.27 20.10
C ASN A 149 -20.96 11.73 21.43
N ARG A 150 -20.08 11.09 22.24
CA ARG A 150 -20.41 10.52 23.55
C ARG A 150 -21.57 9.52 23.52
N GLY A 151 -21.64 8.68 22.48
CA GLY A 151 -22.67 7.64 22.37
C GLY A 151 -23.86 8.00 21.48
N LYS A 152 -23.98 9.25 21.03
CA LYS A 152 -25.15 9.70 20.26
C LYS A 152 -25.21 9.11 18.85
N PHE A 153 -24.06 8.86 18.23
CA PHE A 153 -24.00 8.32 16.88
C PHE A 153 -23.21 7.03 16.86
N LYS A 154 -23.78 6.02 16.22
CA LYS A 154 -23.24 4.67 16.15
C LYS A 154 -23.23 4.22 14.70
N TRP A 155 -22.04 3.89 14.21
CA TRP A 155 -21.80 3.49 12.83
C TRP A 155 -21.27 2.06 12.80
N LYS A 156 -21.83 1.21 11.95
CA LYS A 156 -21.36 -0.17 11.77
C LYS A 156 -20.35 -0.23 10.62
N ARG A 157 -19.30 -1.03 10.77
CA ARG A 157 -18.34 -1.30 9.68
C ARG A 157 -19.09 -1.90 8.47
N CYS A 158 -18.81 -1.39 7.28
CA CYS A 158 -19.43 -1.84 6.03
C CYS A 158 -18.42 -2.23 4.94
N GLY A 159 -17.14 -1.90 5.10
CA GLY A 159 -16.10 -2.27 4.14
C GLY A 159 -14.97 -1.24 4.01
N LEU A 160 -14.12 -1.46 3.02
CA LEU A 160 -13.16 -0.48 2.54
C LEU A 160 -13.83 0.46 1.53
N ASN A 161 -13.26 1.65 1.37
CA ASN A 161 -13.60 2.51 0.24
C ASN A 161 -12.79 2.14 -1.00
N GLU A 162 -13.31 2.52 -2.15
CA GLU A 162 -12.81 2.22 -3.48
C GLU A 162 -11.65 3.14 -3.93
N ARG A 163 -11.22 4.07 -3.05
CA ARG A 163 -10.22 5.09 -3.35
C ARG A 163 -8.88 4.72 -2.73
N ILE A 164 -8.01 4.08 -3.52
CA ILE A 164 -6.63 3.76 -3.13
C ILE A 164 -5.74 4.97 -3.42
N ARG A 165 -4.89 5.32 -2.46
CA ARG A 165 -3.87 6.37 -2.58
C ARG A 165 -2.51 5.70 -2.42
N PHE A 166 -1.76 5.59 -3.52
CA PHE A 166 -0.39 5.11 -3.47
C PHE A 166 0.54 6.27 -3.19
N TYR A 167 1.47 6.06 -2.28
CA TYR A 167 2.52 7.02 -1.96
C TYR A 167 3.86 6.36 -2.21
N ARG A 168 4.76 7.06 -2.90
CA ARG A 168 6.16 6.67 -3.05
C ARG A 168 7.00 7.74 -2.38
N TYR A 169 7.92 7.27 -1.54
CA TYR A 169 8.92 8.08 -0.87
C TYR A 169 10.30 7.69 -1.41
N THR A 170 11.15 8.69 -1.62
CA THR A 170 12.57 8.59 -1.90
C THR A 170 13.35 9.37 -0.83
N GLY A 171 14.66 9.17 -0.72
CA GLY A 171 15.47 9.75 0.37
C GLY A 171 15.23 11.25 0.58
N GLY A 172 14.90 11.64 1.81
CA GLY A 172 14.56 13.03 2.18
C GLY A 172 13.10 13.42 1.96
N GLU A 173 12.27 12.54 1.39
CA GLU A 173 10.83 12.77 1.30
C GLU A 173 10.10 12.38 2.58
N SER A 174 9.12 13.20 2.98
CA SER A 174 8.30 13.00 4.16
C SER A 174 6.87 13.45 3.92
N PHE A 175 5.98 13.00 4.79
CA PHE A 175 4.64 13.55 4.92
C PHE A 175 4.48 14.00 6.36
N GLN A 176 4.31 15.31 6.56
CA GLN A 176 4.21 15.91 7.89
C GLN A 176 2.99 15.37 8.67
N PRO A 177 3.04 15.36 10.02
CA PRO A 177 1.91 14.94 10.85
C PRO A 177 0.62 15.68 10.50
N HIS A 178 -0.47 14.94 10.30
CA HIS A 178 -1.78 15.49 9.94
C HIS A 178 -2.91 14.53 10.35
N PHE A 179 -4.15 15.01 10.24
CA PHE A 179 -5.35 14.18 10.33
C PHE A 179 -5.87 13.83 8.94
N ASP A 180 -6.27 12.58 8.75
CA ASP A 180 -6.91 12.16 7.52
C ASP A 180 -8.31 12.76 7.38
N GLY A 181 -8.62 13.22 6.16
CA GLY A 181 -9.97 13.59 5.78
C GLY A 181 -10.88 12.37 5.65
N CYS A 182 -12.19 12.57 5.82
CA CYS A 182 -13.15 11.51 5.53
C CYS A 182 -13.42 11.36 4.03
N TYR A 183 -13.74 10.15 3.60
CA TYR A 183 -14.30 9.86 2.29
C TYR A 183 -15.82 9.63 2.42
N PRO A 184 -16.67 10.60 2.05
CA PRO A 184 -18.11 10.41 2.01
C PRO A 184 -18.50 9.67 0.72
N ARG A 185 -18.91 8.41 0.83
CA ARG A 185 -19.35 7.63 -0.34
C ARG A 185 -20.79 7.97 -0.71
N ASN A 186 -21.66 8.09 0.29
CA ASN A 186 -23.06 8.51 0.16
C ASN A 186 -23.61 8.92 1.54
N ASP A 187 -24.90 9.24 1.62
CA ASP A 187 -25.58 9.68 2.86
C ASP A 187 -25.53 8.66 4.01
N LYS A 188 -25.24 7.38 3.71
CA LYS A 188 -25.22 6.26 4.66
C LYS A 188 -23.83 5.67 4.88
N GLU A 189 -22.81 6.07 4.10
CA GLU A 189 -21.48 5.47 4.14
C GLU A 189 -20.37 6.53 4.04
N ARG A 190 -19.45 6.49 5.02
CA ARG A 190 -18.23 7.31 5.02
C ARG A 190 -17.09 6.61 5.75
N SER A 191 -15.85 7.01 5.46
CA SER A 191 -14.70 6.53 6.22
C SER A 191 -14.61 7.20 7.60
N PHE A 192 -14.23 6.38 8.59
CA PHE A 192 -13.89 6.78 9.96
C PHE A 192 -12.50 6.30 10.39
N LEU A 193 -11.99 5.26 9.74
CA LEU A 193 -10.70 4.65 10.03
C LEU A 193 -9.86 4.66 8.75
N THR A 194 -8.55 4.80 8.93
CA THR A 194 -7.57 4.67 7.86
C THR A 194 -6.89 3.31 7.94
N ILE A 195 -6.65 2.71 6.78
CA ILE A 195 -5.73 1.58 6.64
C ILE A 195 -4.52 2.03 5.82
N ILE A 196 -3.34 1.79 6.37
CA ILE A 196 -2.06 1.99 5.67
C ILE A 196 -1.48 0.60 5.42
N ILE A 197 -1.18 0.30 4.17
CA ILE A 197 -0.59 -0.97 3.76
C ILE A 197 0.82 -0.68 3.25
N TYR A 198 1.82 -1.24 3.94
CA TYR A 198 3.21 -1.18 3.50
C TYR A 198 3.44 -2.22 2.41
N LEU A 199 3.93 -1.76 1.26
CA LEU A 199 4.10 -2.59 0.05
C LEU A 199 5.56 -3.03 -0.19
N ASN A 200 6.51 -2.47 0.57
CA ASN A 200 7.91 -2.85 0.57
C ASN A 200 8.51 -2.55 1.96
N ASP A 201 9.78 -2.91 2.16
CA ASP A 201 10.47 -2.78 3.45
C ASP A 201 11.12 -1.40 3.68
N GLY A 202 10.87 -0.44 2.79
CA GLY A 202 11.62 0.81 2.72
C GLY A 202 13.02 0.62 2.13
N GLN A 203 13.55 1.67 1.51
CA GLN A 203 14.93 1.74 1.01
C GLN A 203 15.56 3.04 1.49
#